data_AF-F4P8V8-F1
#
_entry.id   AF-F4P8V8-F1
#
_cell.length_a   1.000
_cell.length_b   1.000
_cell.length_c   1.000
_cell.angle_alpha   90.00
_cell.angle_beta   90.00
_cell.angle_gamma   90.00
#
_symmetry.space_group_name_H-M   'P 1'
#
loop_
_entity.id
_entity.type
_entity.pdbx_description
1 polymer ?
#
loop_
_entity_poly.entity_id
_entity_poly.type
_entity_poly.pdbx_seq_one_letter_code
_entity_poly.pdbx_strand_id
1 'polypeptide(L)'
;MIHDESGNTVSNQVTGLNERDQRTFDRIRQRLVASKKIAKEKREEYWDYEAIGLEQQSALERGEEISGSTYDPNVEKKLKEEYVAARIKVSSIRQDFKRFMKRRGLEFQEPDSDSD
;
A
#
# COMPACT_ATOMS: atom_id res chain seq x y z
N MET A 1 -28.61 -13.11 -9.70
CA MET A 1 -27.17 -13.12 -10.05
C MET A 1 -26.86 -11.76 -10.63
N ILE A 2 -26.24 -10.89 -9.84
CA ILE A 2 -25.76 -9.59 -10.29
C ILE A 2 -24.26 -9.60 -9.99
N HIS A 3 -23.44 -9.86 -11.00
CA HIS A 3 -22.00 -9.61 -10.94
C HIS A 3 -21.72 -8.59 -12.04
N ASP A 4 -21.95 -7.33 -11.70
CA ASP A 4 -21.33 -6.20 -12.38
C ASP A 4 -20.74 -5.32 -11.30
N GLU A 5 -19.63 -5.80 -10.73
CA GLU A 5 -18.73 -5.01 -9.89
C GLU A 5 -18.00 -4.02 -10.82
N SER A 6 -18.76 -3.06 -11.35
CA SER A 6 -18.21 -1.94 -12.11
C SER A 6 -17.55 -0.97 -11.13
N GLY A 7 -16.39 -1.34 -10.61
CA GLY A 7 -15.40 -0.44 -10.00
C GLY A 7 -14.73 0.48 -11.04
N ASN A 8 -15.44 0.82 -12.11
CA ASN A 8 -14.95 1.66 -13.18
C ASN A 8 -15.25 3.12 -12.89
N THR A 9 -14.55 3.67 -11.89
CA THR A 9 -14.14 5.08 -11.95
C THR A 9 -12.98 5.19 -12.96
N VAL A 10 -13.20 4.73 -14.19
CA VAL A 10 -12.36 5.14 -15.32
C VAL A 10 -12.71 6.60 -15.51
N SER A 11 -11.77 7.47 -15.13
CA SER A 11 -11.95 8.91 -15.31
C SER A 11 -12.33 9.19 -16.76
N ASN A 12 -13.42 9.93 -16.99
CA ASN A 12 -13.88 10.34 -18.33
C ASN A 12 -12.78 11.03 -19.16
N GLN A 13 -11.70 11.46 -18.50
CA GLN A 13 -10.48 12.01 -19.09
C GLN A 13 -9.70 11.01 -19.97
N VAL A 14 -9.86 9.70 -19.76
CA VAL A 14 -9.07 8.65 -20.43
C VAL A 14 -9.72 8.20 -21.76
N THR A 15 -10.98 8.55 -21.99
CA THR A 15 -11.76 8.20 -23.19
C THR A 15 -11.19 8.80 -24.48
N GLY A 16 -10.43 9.90 -24.38
CA GLY A 16 -9.76 10.54 -25.52
C GLY A 16 -8.35 10.00 -25.85
N LEU A 17 -7.84 9.04 -25.07
CA LEU A 17 -6.53 8.44 -25.32
C LEU A 17 -6.60 7.37 -26.42
N ASN A 18 -5.49 7.19 -27.16
CA ASN A 18 -5.36 6.03 -28.03
C ASN A 18 -5.27 4.74 -27.18
N GLU A 19 -5.54 3.60 -27.81
CA GLU A 19 -5.57 2.28 -27.15
C GLU A 19 -4.26 1.96 -26.39
N ARG A 20 -3.11 2.35 -26.93
CA ARG A 20 -1.81 2.11 -26.28
C ARG A 20 -1.67 2.89 -24.97
N ASP A 21 -2.13 4.13 -24.96
CA ASP A 21 -2.11 4.99 -23.79
C ASP A 21 -3.14 4.55 -22.74
N GLN A 22 -4.33 4.10 -23.17
CA GLN A 22 -5.32 3.50 -22.27
C GLN A 22 -4.76 2.27 -21.55
N ARG A 23 -4.16 1.33 -22.29
CA ARG A 23 -3.50 0.14 -21.68
C ARG A 23 -2.38 0.53 -20.71
N THR A 24 -1.64 1.60 -21.02
CA THR A 24 -0.57 2.10 -20.14
C THR A 24 -1.14 2.72 -18.87
N PHE A 25 -2.20 3.53 -18.99
CA PHE A 25 -2.94 4.09 -17.87
C PHE A 25 -3.44 3.00 -16.93
N ASP A 26 -4.16 2.01 -17.46
CA ASP A 26 -4.75 0.92 -16.67
C ASP A 26 -3.68 0.11 -15.93
N ARG A 27 -2.57 -0.21 -16.61
CA ARG A 27 -1.45 -0.94 -16.00
C ARG A 27 -0.81 -0.16 -14.86
N ILE A 28 -0.58 1.14 -15.02
CA ILE A 28 0.01 1.97 -13.96
C ILE A 28 -0.96 2.09 -12.79
N ARG A 29 -2.25 2.32 -13.06
CA ARG A 29 -3.32 2.40 -12.05
C ARG A 29 -3.40 1.11 -11.22
N GLN A 30 -3.50 -0.05 -11.87
CA GLN A 30 -3.55 -1.35 -11.20
C GLN A 30 -2.30 -1.61 -10.34
N ARG A 31 -1.11 -1.29 -10.85
CA ARG A 31 0.14 -1.42 -10.09
C ARG A 31 0.15 -0.53 -8.85
N LEU A 32 -0.41 0.68 -8.93
CA LEU A 32 -0.50 1.60 -7.81
C LEU A 32 -1.43 1.06 -6.73
N VAL A 33 -2.63 0.62 -7.10
CA VAL A 33 -3.61 0.02 -6.17
C VAL A 33 -3.03 -1.22 -5.48
N ALA A 34 -2.46 -2.15 -6.25
CA ALA A 34 -1.86 -3.36 -5.69
C ALA A 34 -0.70 -3.04 -4.73
N SER A 35 0.14 -2.05 -5.07
CA SER A 35 1.25 -1.66 -4.21
C SER A 35 0.77 -0.95 -2.93
N LYS A 36 -0.32 -0.16 -3.01
CA LYS A 36 -0.94 0.46 -1.83
C LYS A 36 -1.48 -0.59 -0.87
N LYS A 37 -2.13 -1.64 -1.39
CA LYS A 37 -2.61 -2.78 -0.59
C LYS A 37 -1.46 -3.48 0.15
N ILE A 38 -0.39 -3.84 -0.57
CA ILE A 38 0.81 -4.46 0.02
C ILE A 38 1.43 -3.56 1.09
N ALA A 39 1.51 -2.24 0.85
CA ALA A 39 2.06 -1.31 1.82
C ALA A 39 1.18 -1.16 3.07
N LYS A 40 -0.15 -1.32 2.96
CA LYS A 40 -1.07 -1.38 4.11
C LYS A 40 -0.83 -2.64 4.92
N GLU A 41 -0.85 -3.81 4.27
CA GLU A 41 -0.60 -5.11 4.92
C GLU A 41 0.75 -5.11 5.67
N LYS A 42 1.82 -4.60 5.05
CA LYS A 42 3.15 -4.51 5.70
C LYS A 42 3.21 -3.51 6.83
N ARG A 43 2.38 -2.47 6.80
CA ARG A 43 2.28 -1.52 7.91
C ARG A 43 1.58 -2.16 9.10
N GLU A 44 0.49 -2.86 8.86
CA GLU A 44 -0.27 -3.59 9.89
C GLU A 44 0.63 -4.64 10.54
N GLU A 45 1.31 -5.48 9.75
CA GLU A 45 2.24 -6.50 10.26
C GLU A 45 3.36 -5.89 11.12
N TYR A 46 3.94 -4.76 10.69
CA TYR A 46 4.95 -4.05 11.47
C TYR A 46 4.38 -3.47 12.78
N TRP A 47 3.20 -2.85 12.74
CA TRP A 47 2.57 -2.24 13.92
C TRP A 47 2.10 -3.27 14.94
N ASP A 48 1.54 -4.38 14.49
CA ASP A 48 1.13 -5.48 15.36
C ASP A 48 2.35 -6.06 16.08
N TYR A 49 3.48 -6.21 15.37
CA TYR A 49 4.72 -6.70 15.97
C TYR A 49 5.36 -5.71 16.96
N GLU A 50 5.36 -4.41 16.63
CA GLU A 50 5.82 -3.34 17.52
C GLU A 50 4.97 -3.29 18.80
N ALA A 51 3.65 -3.48 18.69
CA ALA A 51 2.74 -3.55 19.84
C ALA A 51 3.06 -4.70 20.79
N ILE A 52 3.39 -5.89 20.25
CA ILE A 52 3.83 -7.04 21.05
C ILE A 52 5.11 -6.70 21.84
N GLY A 53 6.07 -6.01 21.20
CA GLY A 53 7.29 -5.57 21.87
C GLY A 53 7.02 -4.62 23.04
N LEU A 54 6.13 -3.65 22.84
CA LEU A 54 5.72 -2.69 23.88
C LEU A 54 4.98 -3.38 25.03
N GLU A 55 4.11 -4.35 24.74
CA GLU A 55 3.39 -5.13 25.75
C GLU A 55 4.36 -5.95 26.60
N GLN A 56 5.33 -6.62 25.98
CA GLN A 56 6.35 -7.39 26.71
C GLN A 56 7.24 -6.49 27.58
N GLN A 57 7.67 -5.34 27.06
CA GLN A 57 8.43 -4.38 27.87
C GLN A 57 7.62 -3.91 29.08
N SER A 58 6.33 -3.61 28.88
CA SER A 58 5.44 -3.18 29.96
C SER A 58 5.21 -4.27 31.01
N ALA A 59 5.09 -5.54 30.59
CA ALA A 59 4.97 -6.68 31.49
C ALA A 59 6.25 -6.86 32.34
N LEU A 60 7.44 -6.73 31.72
CA LEU A 60 8.72 -6.77 32.43
C LEU A 60 8.84 -5.67 33.49
N GLU A 61 8.43 -4.45 33.16
CA GLU A 61 8.44 -3.32 34.09
C GLU A 61 7.50 -3.54 35.28
N ARG A 62 6.39 -4.28 35.08
CA ARG A 62 5.46 -4.68 36.15
C ARG A 62 5.90 -5.94 36.93
N GLY A 63 6.98 -6.60 36.51
CA GLY A 63 7.43 -7.86 37.09
C GLY A 63 6.50 -9.04 36.78
N GLU A 64 5.70 -8.94 35.71
CA GLU A 64 4.83 -10.01 35.23
C GLU A 64 5.63 -11.05 34.44
N GLU A 65 5.25 -12.32 34.55
CA GLU A 65 5.86 -13.39 33.78
C GLU A 65 5.40 -13.31 32.31
N ILE A 66 6.34 -13.14 31.38
CA ILE A 66 6.04 -13.19 29.95
C ILE A 66 5.84 -14.65 29.55
N SER A 67 4.63 -15.00 29.11
CA SER A 67 4.36 -16.28 28.46
C SER A 67 4.06 -16.05 26.98
N GLY A 68 4.75 -16.74 26.06
CA GLY A 68 4.59 -16.60 24.61
C GLY A 68 5.91 -16.50 23.83
N SER A 69 5.81 -16.22 22.53
CA SER A 69 6.99 -15.95 21.69
C SER A 69 7.66 -14.64 22.12
N THR A 70 8.92 -14.68 22.53
CA THR A 70 9.70 -13.49 22.87
C THR A 70 9.83 -12.57 21.66
N TYR A 71 9.55 -11.29 21.87
CA TYR A 71 9.82 -10.24 20.89
C TYR A 71 11.29 -10.27 20.47
N ASP A 72 11.54 -10.20 19.16
CA ASP A 72 12.86 -10.18 18.56
C ASP A 72 13.05 -8.85 17.80
N PRO A 73 13.96 -7.97 18.25
CA PRO A 73 14.28 -6.72 17.57
C PRO A 73 14.69 -6.91 16.10
N ASN A 74 15.27 -8.05 15.74
CA ASN A 74 15.67 -8.34 14.35
C ASN A 74 14.45 -8.58 13.45
N VAL A 75 13.40 -9.20 13.99
CA VAL A 75 12.14 -9.39 13.27
C VAL A 75 11.45 -8.05 13.06
N GLU A 76 11.37 -7.20 14.09
CA GLU A 76 10.81 -5.85 13.94
C GLU A 76 11.58 -5.05 12.88
N LYS A 77 12.91 -5.05 12.95
CA LYS A 77 13.76 -4.36 11.97
C LYS A 77 13.46 -4.83 10.54
N LYS A 78 13.32 -6.14 10.33
CA LYS A 78 12.99 -6.69 9.02
C LYS A 78 11.61 -6.23 8.54
N LEU A 79 10.60 -6.28 9.40
CA LEU A 79 9.24 -5.83 9.07
C LEU A 79 9.21 -4.33 8.70
N LYS A 80 9.96 -3.51 9.44
CA LYS A 80 10.12 -2.09 9.16
C LYS A 80 10.78 -1.84 7.79
N GLU A 81 11.84 -2.59 7.47
CA GLU A 81 12.50 -2.49 6.15
C GLU A 81 11.56 -2.88 5.02
N GLU A 82 10.77 -3.96 5.18
CA GLU A 82 9.77 -4.39 4.21
C GLU A 82 8.66 -3.35 4.00
N TYR A 83 8.14 -2.78 5.09
CA TYR A 83 7.17 -1.68 5.04
C TYR A 83 7.73 -0.45 4.32
N VAL A 84 8.96 -0.04 4.65
CA VAL A 84 9.64 1.10 4.00
C VAL A 84 9.83 0.84 2.51
N ALA A 85 10.26 -0.35 2.12
CA ALA A 85 10.41 -0.73 0.72
C ALA A 85 9.07 -0.69 -0.03
N ALA A 86 7.99 -1.20 0.57
CA ALA A 86 6.64 -1.13 0.01
C ALA A 86 6.17 0.32 -0.17
N ARG A 87 6.40 1.18 0.82
CA ARG A 87 6.07 2.61 0.77
C ARG A 87 6.86 3.35 -0.32
N ILE A 88 8.15 3.07 -0.48
CA ILE A 88 8.98 3.64 -1.56
C ILE A 88 8.43 3.22 -2.93
N LYS A 89 8.04 1.95 -3.08
CA LYS A 89 7.45 1.43 -4.33
C LYS A 89 6.14 2.14 -4.68
N VAL A 90 5.25 2.36 -3.71
CA VAL A 90 4.02 3.17 -3.90
C VAL A 90 4.37 4.57 -4.38
N SER A 91 5.32 5.25 -3.74
CA SER A 91 5.75 6.59 -4.11
C SER A 91 6.30 6.64 -5.55
N SER A 92 7.13 5.67 -5.92
CA SER A 92 7.69 5.56 -7.28
C SER A 92 6.60 5.41 -8.33
N ILE A 93 5.65 4.49 -8.12
CA ILE A 93 4.56 4.26 -9.09
C ILE A 93 3.64 5.48 -9.17
N ARG A 94 3.38 6.14 -8.04
CA ARG A 94 2.60 7.39 -8.00
C ARG A 94 3.29 8.49 -8.82
N GLN A 95 4.61 8.61 -8.75
CA GLN A 95 5.36 9.57 -9.56
C GLN A 95 5.29 9.24 -11.06
N ASP A 96 5.44 7.96 -11.42
CA ASP A 96 5.29 7.51 -12.81
C ASP A 96 3.88 7.84 -13.33
N PHE A 97 2.86 7.62 -12.50
CA PHE A 97 1.49 7.92 -12.87
C PHE A 97 1.26 9.43 -13.07
N LYS A 98 1.74 10.26 -12.14
CA LYS A 98 1.71 11.73 -12.29
C LYS A 98 2.41 12.20 -13.56
N ARG A 99 3.56 11.63 -13.90
CA ARG A 99 4.30 11.94 -15.14
C ARG A 99 3.50 11.54 -16.38
N PHE A 100 2.85 10.37 -16.36
CA PHE A 100 2.00 9.92 -17.45
C PHE A 100 0.83 10.89 -17.66
N MET A 101 0.10 11.23 -16.61
CA MET A 101 -1.05 12.15 -16.67
C MET A 101 -0.61 13.53 -17.22
N LYS A 102 0.47 14.10 -16.67
CA LYS A 102 1.03 15.38 -17.13
C LYS A 102 1.41 15.36 -18.61
N ARG A 103 2.03 14.27 -19.11
CA ARG A 103 2.42 14.15 -20.53
C ARG A 103 1.22 14.09 -21.47
N ARG A 104 0.07 13.63 -20.98
CA ARG A 104 -1.17 13.50 -21.75
C ARG A 104 -2.14 14.67 -21.53
N GLY A 105 -1.73 15.69 -20.77
CA GLY A 105 -2.59 16.84 -20.45
C GLY A 105 -3.76 16.48 -19.54
N LEU A 106 -3.65 15.38 -18.79
CA LEU A 106 -4.70 14.88 -17.91
C LEU A 106 -4.42 15.30 -16.45
N GLU A 107 -5.49 15.42 -15.67
CA GLU A 107 -5.40 15.72 -14.25
C GLU A 107 -5.15 14.44 -13.44
N PHE A 108 -4.18 14.49 -12.54
CA PHE A 108 -3.89 13.36 -11.68
C PHE A 108 -5.00 13.14 -10.66
N GLN A 109 -5.63 11.97 -10.71
CA GLN A 109 -6.54 11.48 -9.69
C GLN A 109 -5.88 10.27 -9.02
N GLU A 110 -5.71 10.36 -7.70
CA GLU A 110 -5.19 9.24 -6.92
C GLU A 110 -6.22 8.11 -6.95
N PRO A 111 -5.86 6.88 -7.37
CA PRO A 111 -6.79 5.78 -7.36
C PRO A 111 -7.01 5.32 -5.93
N ASP A 112 -8.26 5.12 -5.59
CA ASP A 112 -8.64 4.51 -4.32
C ASP A 112 -8.09 3.09 -4.24
N SER A 113 -7.81 2.67 -3.02
CA SER A 113 -7.52 1.27 -2.73
C SER A 113 -8.68 0.88 -1.86
N ASP A 114 -9.64 0.11 -2.41
CA ASP A 114 -10.98 -0.20 -1.86
C ASP A 114 -10.96 -0.92 -0.49
N SER A 115 -10.24 -0.39 0.48
CA SER A 115 -10.10 -0.94 1.81
C SER A 115 -9.64 0.21 2.70
N ASP A 116 -10.57 1.12 3.00
CA ASP A 116 -10.53 1.84 4.28
C ASP A 116 -10.88 0.85 5.38
#